data_AF-A0A4R2H7L0-F1
#
_entry.id   AF-A0A4R2H7L0-F1
#
_cell.length_a   1.000
_cell.length_b   1.000
_cell.length_c   1.000
_cell.angle_alpha   90.00
_cell.angle_beta   90.00
_cell.angle_gamma   90.00
#
_symmetry.space_group_name_H-M   'P 1'
#
loop_
_entity.id
_entity.type
_entity.pdbx_description
1 polymer ?
#
loop_
_entity_poly.entity_id
_entity_poly.type
_entity_poly.pdbx_seq_one_letter_code
_entity_poly.pdbx_strand_id
1 'polypeptide(L)'
;MSATVEHALPRGVTSTNRLRQVLLAMLVGTRPMLVGYWLVMLFLFLTIGVWYLIATGGLDRSMWDWGTQSPKYFSMAIGITITPAYLSLLIAQGVTRRMLSIASGIYLTGAAVATAALWVLMYQGERVLYSAQGWSQTMQNPHLFHDTSQAGLIFTEFFLLILSHEAAGWLLGITFCRFGFWRGLLMLPLSLIPAAVTEFLLIAQWLADVLTSIGYQRPPLAVAVPSILVVSALGWYVGYLLLRPMALKPAKS
;
A
#
# COMPACT_ATOMS: atom_id res chain seq x y z
N MET A 1 22.04 -16.96 51.65
CA MET A 1 21.68 -16.91 50.22
C MET A 1 20.58 -15.88 50.05
N SER A 2 20.90 -14.71 49.49
CA SER A 2 19.91 -13.64 49.27
C SER A 2 19.27 -13.83 47.90
N ALA A 3 17.96 -14.00 47.84
CA ALA A 3 17.22 -14.16 46.60
C ALA A 3 17.06 -12.77 45.94
N THR A 4 17.68 -12.57 44.78
CA THR A 4 17.41 -11.43 43.91
C THR A 4 15.99 -11.54 43.38
N VAL A 5 15.10 -10.68 43.90
CA VAL A 5 13.77 -10.47 43.34
C VAL A 5 13.95 -9.69 42.03
N GLU A 6 13.85 -10.38 40.89
CA GLU A 6 13.70 -9.70 39.60
C GLU A 6 12.38 -8.92 39.61
N HIS A 7 12.48 -7.60 39.74
CA HIS A 7 11.35 -6.70 39.50
C HIS A 7 11.02 -6.73 38.00
N ALA A 8 10.20 -7.69 37.60
CA ALA A 8 9.57 -7.69 36.29
C ALA A 8 8.74 -6.41 36.17
N LEU A 9 9.16 -5.51 35.27
CA LEU A 9 8.44 -4.27 35.02
C LEU A 9 6.97 -4.57 34.66
N PRO A 10 6.00 -3.75 35.11
CA PRO A 10 4.60 -3.93 34.78
C PRO A 10 4.41 -4.15 33.28
N ARG A 11 3.49 -5.04 32.87
CA ARG A 11 3.25 -5.42 31.47
C ARG A 11 3.07 -4.22 30.52
N GLY A 12 2.76 -3.01 30.99
CA GLY A 12 2.69 -1.78 30.19
C GLY A 12 4.01 -1.08 29.83
N VAL A 13 5.17 -1.56 30.31
CA VAL A 13 6.46 -0.85 30.17
C VAL A 13 7.34 -1.39 29.03
N THR A 14 7.02 -2.54 28.44
CA THR A 14 7.84 -3.08 27.34
C THR A 14 7.60 -2.33 26.02
N SER A 15 8.67 -2.13 25.25
CA SER A 15 8.62 -1.49 23.92
C SER A 15 7.66 -2.20 22.97
N THR A 16 7.58 -3.54 23.05
CA THR A 16 6.69 -4.37 22.23
C THR A 16 5.21 -4.10 22.51
N ASN A 17 4.81 -3.95 23.78
CA ASN A 17 3.41 -3.70 24.11
C ASN A 17 2.97 -2.30 23.67
N ARG A 18 3.85 -1.31 23.78
CA ARG A 18 3.59 0.04 23.25
C ARG A 18 3.48 0.03 21.72
N LEU A 19 4.38 -0.67 21.02
CA LEU A 19 4.31 -0.82 19.57
C LEU A 19 2.99 -1.47 19.14
N ARG A 20 2.57 -2.53 19.83
CA ARG A 20 1.29 -3.21 19.59
C ARG A 20 0.11 -2.25 19.79
N GLN A 21 0.11 -1.44 20.84
CA GLN A 21 -0.94 -0.46 21.09
C GLN A 21 -1.01 0.61 19.98
N VAL A 22 0.14 1.10 19.51
CA VAL A 22 0.20 2.05 18.38
C VAL A 22 -0.37 1.41 17.10
N LEU A 23 0.03 0.17 16.79
CA LEU A 23 -0.50 -0.55 15.64
C LEU A 23 -2.01 -0.78 15.73
N LEU A 24 -2.51 -1.15 16.91
CA LEU A 24 -3.94 -1.31 17.15
C LEU A 24 -4.69 0.01 17.02
N ALA A 25 -4.13 1.12 17.52
CA ALA A 25 -4.72 2.44 17.37
C ALA A 25 -4.82 2.85 15.90
N MET A 26 -3.75 2.62 15.12
CA MET A 26 -3.75 2.85 13.67
C MET A 26 -4.79 1.98 12.96
N LEU A 27 -4.80 0.67 13.23
CA LEU A 27 -5.72 -0.27 12.61
C LEU A 27 -7.18 0.06 12.93
N VAL A 28 -7.50 0.35 14.18
CA VAL A 28 -8.86 0.70 14.61
C VAL A 28 -9.28 2.05 14.03
N GLY A 29 -8.38 3.04 14.04
CA GLY A 29 -8.67 4.37 13.52
C GLY A 29 -8.87 4.43 12.00
N THR A 30 -8.16 3.58 11.23
CA THR A 30 -8.34 3.49 9.78
C THR A 30 -9.39 2.48 9.33
N ARG A 31 -9.83 1.58 10.23
CA ARG A 31 -10.83 0.53 9.94
C ARG A 31 -12.06 1.02 9.16
N PRO A 32 -12.78 2.09 9.55
CA PRO A 32 -13.98 2.50 8.82
C PRO A 32 -13.67 2.90 7.37
N MET A 33 -12.53 3.55 7.14
CA MET A 33 -12.07 3.93 5.80
C MET A 33 -11.68 2.69 4.98
N LEU A 34 -10.91 1.75 5.55
CA LEU A 34 -10.53 0.51 4.87
C LEU A 34 -11.74 -0.36 4.52
N VAL A 35 -12.62 -0.60 5.49
CA VAL A 35 -13.83 -1.41 5.30
C VAL A 35 -14.77 -0.72 4.31
N GLY A 36 -15.00 0.59 4.46
CA GLY A 36 -15.84 1.35 3.56
C GLY A 36 -15.34 1.31 2.11
N TYR A 37 -14.04 1.52 1.91
CA TYR A 37 -13.42 1.43 0.59
C TYR A 37 -13.62 0.05 -0.05
N TRP A 38 -13.26 -1.03 0.66
CA TRP A 38 -13.38 -2.39 0.12
C TRP A 38 -14.84 -2.79 -0.13
N LEU A 39 -15.77 -2.41 0.75
CA LEU A 39 -17.19 -2.66 0.54
C LEU A 39 -17.71 -1.94 -0.70
N VAL A 40 -17.39 -0.66 -0.87
CA VAL A 40 -17.78 0.12 -2.05
C VAL A 40 -17.17 -0.47 -3.32
N MET A 41 -15.89 -0.83 -3.27
CA MET A 41 -15.21 -1.40 -4.43
C MET A 41 -15.79 -2.77 -4.83
N LEU A 42 -15.98 -3.68 -3.87
CA LEU A 42 -16.63 -4.98 -4.12
C LEU A 42 -18.04 -4.79 -4.68
N PHE A 43 -18.82 -3.86 -4.11
CA PHE A 43 -20.17 -3.56 -4.57
C PHE A 43 -20.19 -3.00 -6.00
N LEU A 44 -19.31 -2.04 -6.31
CA LEU A 44 -19.23 -1.48 -7.66
C LEU A 44 -18.82 -2.52 -8.70
N PHE A 45 -17.86 -3.39 -8.36
CA PHE A 45 -17.39 -4.41 -9.29
C PHE A 45 -18.45 -5.47 -9.51
N LEU A 46 -19.15 -5.89 -8.44
CA LEU A 46 -20.28 -6.80 -8.57
C LEU A 46 -21.40 -6.20 -9.44
N THR A 47 -21.79 -4.95 -9.18
CA THR A 47 -22.90 -4.31 -9.92
C THR A 47 -22.56 -4.07 -11.38
N ILE A 48 -21.36 -3.56 -11.68
CA ILE A 48 -20.88 -3.38 -13.06
C ILE A 48 -20.79 -4.74 -13.78
N GLY A 49 -20.38 -5.80 -13.08
CA GLY A 49 -20.21 -7.12 -13.67
C GLY A 49 -21.50 -7.79 -14.04
N VAL A 50 -22.46 -7.74 -13.11
CA VAL A 50 -23.83 -8.22 -13.36
C VAL A 50 -24.47 -7.42 -14.48
N TRP A 51 -24.32 -6.08 -14.48
CA TRP A 51 -24.85 -5.24 -15.54
C TRP A 51 -24.24 -5.58 -16.90
N TYR A 52 -22.92 -5.74 -16.98
CA TYR A 52 -22.23 -6.10 -18.21
C TYR A 52 -22.69 -7.46 -18.73
N LEU A 53 -22.75 -8.47 -17.85
CA LEU A 53 -23.24 -9.81 -18.18
C LEU A 53 -24.65 -9.77 -18.78
N ILE A 54 -25.56 -8.97 -18.20
CA ILE A 54 -26.93 -8.79 -18.70
C ILE A 54 -26.93 -8.08 -20.06
N ALA A 55 -26.07 -7.08 -20.24
CA ALA A 55 -26.04 -6.25 -21.45
C ALA A 55 -25.41 -6.96 -22.66
N THR A 56 -24.39 -7.80 -22.47
CA THR A 56 -23.61 -8.43 -23.56
C THR A 56 -23.86 -9.93 -23.71
N GLY A 57 -24.52 -10.57 -22.74
CA GLY A 57 -24.78 -12.01 -22.76
C GLY A 57 -23.57 -12.88 -22.42
N GLY A 58 -22.45 -12.29 -21.98
CA GLY A 58 -21.24 -13.01 -21.59
C GLY A 58 -20.15 -12.11 -21.02
N LEU A 59 -19.22 -12.71 -20.28
CA LEU A 59 -18.05 -12.05 -19.70
C LEU A 59 -16.79 -12.62 -20.34
N ASP A 60 -16.17 -11.88 -21.25
CA ASP A 60 -14.93 -12.26 -21.94
C ASP A 60 -13.67 -11.63 -21.30
N ARG A 61 -13.85 -10.57 -20.49
CA ARG A 61 -12.77 -9.78 -19.88
C ARG A 61 -12.82 -9.84 -18.36
N SER A 62 -11.67 -9.97 -17.71
CA SER A 62 -11.56 -9.86 -16.26
C SER A 62 -11.97 -8.47 -15.78
N MET A 63 -12.84 -8.42 -14.79
CA MET A 63 -13.25 -7.16 -14.17
C MET A 63 -12.19 -6.62 -13.22
N TRP A 64 -11.53 -7.53 -12.51
CA TRP A 64 -10.48 -7.18 -11.57
C TRP A 64 -9.25 -6.60 -12.27
N ASP A 65 -9.01 -6.98 -13.53
CA ASP A 65 -7.95 -6.43 -14.36
C ASP A 65 -8.12 -4.92 -14.65
N TRP A 66 -9.34 -4.46 -14.90
CA TRP A 66 -9.65 -3.03 -15.05
C TRP A 66 -9.54 -2.25 -13.73
N GLY A 67 -9.71 -2.94 -12.61
CA GLY A 67 -9.79 -2.35 -11.30
C GLY A 67 -8.47 -2.02 -10.61
N THR A 68 -7.34 -2.42 -11.20
CA THR A 68 -6.05 -2.46 -10.49
C THR A 68 -5.54 -1.08 -10.06
N GLN A 69 -5.99 0.01 -10.70
CA GLN A 69 -5.59 1.38 -10.35
C GLN A 69 -6.14 1.85 -9.01
N SER A 70 -7.38 1.45 -8.69
CA SER A 70 -8.07 1.97 -7.51
C SER A 70 -7.31 1.65 -6.20
N PRO A 71 -6.86 0.40 -5.95
CA PRO A 71 -6.10 0.08 -4.74
C PRO A 71 -4.80 0.86 -4.60
N LYS A 72 -4.11 1.15 -5.70
CA LYS A 72 -2.84 1.91 -5.67
C LYS A 72 -3.03 3.30 -5.11
N TYR A 73 -3.99 4.04 -5.65
CA TYR A 73 -4.27 5.41 -5.23
C TYR A 73 -4.88 5.47 -3.85
N PHE A 74 -5.74 4.51 -3.51
CA PHE A 74 -6.29 4.39 -2.17
C PHE A 74 -5.17 4.14 -1.14
N SER A 75 -4.29 3.16 -1.38
CA SER A 75 -3.15 2.88 -0.51
C SER A 75 -2.18 4.07 -0.40
N MET A 76 -1.92 4.79 -1.49
CA MET A 76 -1.17 6.05 -1.43
C MET A 76 -1.85 7.07 -0.52
N ALA A 77 -3.18 7.23 -0.61
CA ALA A 77 -3.94 8.12 0.27
C ALA A 77 -3.84 7.69 1.74
N ILE A 78 -3.91 6.39 2.05
CA ILE A 78 -3.63 5.87 3.39
C ILE A 78 -2.27 6.34 3.88
N GLY A 79 -1.22 6.12 3.07
CA GLY A 79 0.15 6.57 3.39
C GLY A 79 0.20 8.06 3.71
N ILE A 80 -0.42 8.90 2.87
CA ILE A 80 -0.49 10.36 3.06
C ILE A 80 -1.13 10.72 4.40
N THR A 81 -2.20 10.02 4.79
CA THR A 81 -2.97 10.33 6.01
C THR A 81 -2.25 9.95 7.30
N ILE A 82 -1.39 8.93 7.29
CA ILE A 82 -0.79 8.37 8.52
C ILE A 82 -0.07 9.43 9.36
N THR A 83 0.82 10.21 8.74
CA THR A 83 1.60 11.23 9.46
C THR A 83 0.73 12.36 10.02
N PRO A 84 -0.09 13.08 9.23
CA PRO A 84 -0.92 14.16 9.76
C PRO A 84 -1.95 13.69 10.79
N ALA A 85 -2.51 12.49 10.65
CA ALA A 85 -3.54 11.99 11.57
C ALA A 85 -2.97 11.52 12.91
N TYR A 86 -1.83 10.82 12.91
CA TYR A 86 -1.35 10.11 14.09
C TYR A 86 -0.14 10.75 14.77
N LEU A 87 0.65 11.59 14.08
CA LEU A 87 1.92 12.11 14.64
C LEU A 87 1.70 12.90 15.94
N SER A 88 0.89 13.95 15.90
CA SER A 88 0.64 14.79 17.08
C SER A 88 -0.10 14.04 18.18
N LEU A 89 -1.11 13.23 17.80
CA LEU A 89 -1.93 12.45 18.71
C LEU A 89 -1.09 11.46 19.53
N LEU A 90 -0.26 10.66 18.86
CA LEU A 90 0.50 9.61 19.52
C LEU A 90 1.68 10.18 20.30
N ILE A 91 2.35 11.23 19.81
CA ILE A 91 3.45 11.84 20.58
C ILE A 91 2.91 12.50 21.86
N ALA A 92 1.72 13.10 21.83
CA ALA A 92 1.07 13.61 23.04
C ALA A 92 0.80 12.51 24.09
N GLN A 93 0.64 11.26 23.66
CA GLN A 93 0.51 10.08 24.51
C GLN A 93 1.87 9.44 24.89
N GLY A 94 3.00 10.12 24.62
CA GLY A 94 4.35 9.65 24.96
C GLY A 94 4.97 8.66 23.96
N VAL A 95 4.37 8.49 22.78
CA VAL A 95 4.96 7.66 21.70
C VAL A 95 6.15 8.41 21.09
N THR A 96 7.27 7.72 20.92
CA THR A 96 8.44 8.31 20.26
C THR A 96 8.25 8.36 18.74
N ARG A 97 8.84 9.35 18.08
CA ARG A 97 8.88 9.46 16.61
C ARG A 97 9.43 8.20 15.94
N ARG A 98 10.44 7.56 16.57
CA ARG A 98 10.99 6.28 16.11
C ARG A 98 9.95 5.17 16.15
N MET A 99 9.22 5.04 17.26
CA MET A 99 8.18 4.03 17.39
C MET A 99 7.03 4.25 16.42
N LEU A 100 6.62 5.51 16.19
CA LEU A 100 5.65 5.84 15.15
C LEU A 100 6.14 5.41 13.77
N SER A 101 7.37 5.75 13.40
CA SER A 101 7.92 5.38 12.10
C SER A 101 7.99 3.87 11.88
N ILE A 102 8.37 3.10 12.90
CA ILE A 102 8.38 1.64 12.84
C ILE A 102 6.95 1.10 12.72
N ALA A 103 6.01 1.63 13.52
CA ALA A 103 4.61 1.22 13.46
C ALA A 103 3.98 1.53 12.09
N SER A 104 4.22 2.72 11.53
CA SER A 104 3.77 3.09 10.18
C SER A 104 4.30 2.12 9.13
N GLY A 105 5.60 1.78 9.17
CA GLY A 105 6.19 0.84 8.22
C GLY A 105 5.58 -0.56 8.31
N ILE A 106 5.39 -1.08 9.53
CA ILE A 106 4.73 -2.39 9.75
C ILE A 106 3.28 -2.35 9.29
N TYR A 107 2.53 -1.30 9.66
CA TYR A 107 1.13 -1.15 9.34
C TYR A 107 0.91 -1.08 7.82
N LEU A 108 1.66 -0.23 7.12
CA LEU A 108 1.56 -0.06 5.66
C LEU A 108 2.00 -1.36 4.95
N THR A 109 3.17 -1.92 5.30
CA THR A 109 3.59 -3.22 4.73
C THR A 109 2.54 -4.33 4.95
N GLY A 110 1.92 -4.37 6.13
CA GLY A 110 0.82 -5.29 6.41
C GLY A 110 -0.43 -5.03 5.55
N ALA A 111 -0.78 -3.77 5.32
CA ALA A 111 -1.87 -3.38 4.42
C ALA A 111 -1.57 -3.76 2.96
N ALA A 112 -0.33 -3.61 2.50
CA ALA A 112 0.13 -4.07 1.19
C ALA A 112 0.01 -5.59 1.04
N VAL A 113 0.45 -6.36 2.04
CA VAL A 113 0.30 -7.84 2.07
C VAL A 113 -1.17 -8.24 2.02
N ALA A 114 -2.02 -7.61 2.84
CA ALA A 114 -3.45 -7.91 2.88
C ALA A 114 -4.14 -7.61 1.53
N THR A 115 -3.80 -6.47 0.92
CA THR A 115 -4.33 -6.07 -0.40
C THR A 115 -3.88 -7.04 -1.50
N ALA A 116 -2.60 -7.41 -1.52
CA ALA A 116 -2.07 -8.37 -2.48
C ALA A 116 -2.70 -9.77 -2.32
N ALA A 117 -2.89 -10.22 -1.08
CA ALA A 117 -3.58 -11.48 -0.80
C ALA A 117 -5.05 -11.43 -1.25
N LEU A 118 -5.74 -10.32 -1.02
CA LEU A 118 -7.11 -10.13 -1.49
C LEU A 118 -7.19 -10.19 -3.01
N TRP A 119 -6.23 -9.60 -3.72
CA TRP A 119 -6.11 -9.72 -5.17
C TRP A 119 -5.91 -11.13 -5.69
N VAL A 120 -5.06 -11.93 -5.04
CA VAL A 120 -4.99 -13.36 -5.34
C VAL A 120 -6.37 -14.00 -5.19
N LEU A 121 -7.05 -13.79 -4.06
CA LEU A 121 -8.38 -14.37 -3.83
C LEU A 121 -9.40 -13.96 -4.89
N MET A 122 -9.39 -12.71 -5.33
CA MET A 122 -10.30 -12.21 -6.35
C MET A 122 -10.05 -12.83 -7.74
N TYR A 123 -8.79 -12.91 -8.17
CA TYR A 123 -8.44 -13.60 -9.43
C TYR A 123 -8.75 -15.09 -9.39
N GLN A 124 -8.50 -15.76 -8.25
CA GLN A 124 -8.88 -17.16 -8.08
C GLN A 124 -10.40 -17.35 -8.12
N GLY A 125 -11.16 -16.44 -7.50
CA GLY A 125 -12.62 -16.44 -7.53
C GLY A 125 -13.18 -16.27 -8.94
N GLU A 126 -12.66 -15.30 -9.70
CA GLU A 126 -13.01 -15.15 -11.11
C GLU A 126 -12.67 -16.41 -11.90
N ARG A 127 -11.48 -16.98 -11.72
CA ARG A 127 -11.08 -18.19 -12.44
C ARG A 127 -12.09 -19.34 -12.26
N VAL A 128 -12.53 -19.57 -11.02
CA VAL A 128 -13.54 -20.59 -10.73
C VAL A 128 -14.85 -20.28 -11.45
N LEU A 129 -15.32 -19.02 -11.38
CA LEU A 129 -16.55 -18.59 -12.04
C LEU A 129 -16.49 -18.78 -13.57
N TYR A 130 -15.42 -18.34 -14.21
CA TYR A 130 -15.23 -18.44 -15.66
C TYR A 130 -15.14 -19.91 -16.09
N SER A 131 -14.40 -20.74 -15.35
CA SER A 131 -14.29 -22.18 -15.64
C SER A 131 -15.62 -22.91 -15.51
N ALA A 132 -16.48 -22.52 -14.55
CA ALA A 132 -17.79 -23.12 -14.36
C ALA A 132 -18.78 -22.75 -15.48
N GLN A 133 -18.61 -21.60 -16.12
CA GLN A 133 -19.46 -21.12 -17.21
C GLN A 133 -18.87 -21.38 -18.61
N GLY A 134 -17.67 -21.96 -18.69
CA GLY A 134 -16.96 -22.19 -19.96
C GLY A 134 -16.52 -20.91 -20.66
N TRP A 135 -16.40 -19.78 -19.93
CA TRP A 135 -15.96 -18.50 -20.49
C TRP A 135 -14.44 -18.42 -20.57
N SER A 136 -13.93 -17.76 -21.61
CA SER A 136 -12.52 -17.39 -21.69
C SER A 136 -12.23 -16.20 -20.78
N GLN A 137 -11.29 -16.35 -19.85
CA GLN A 137 -10.81 -15.24 -19.02
C GLN A 137 -9.65 -14.55 -19.76
N THR A 138 -9.92 -13.39 -20.38
CA THR A 138 -8.86 -12.58 -21.00
C THR A 138 -8.42 -11.45 -20.07
N MET A 139 -7.11 -11.22 -20.03
CA MET A 139 -6.48 -10.07 -19.37
C MET A 139 -6.04 -9.12 -20.47
N GLN A 140 -6.45 -7.86 -20.36
CA GLN A 140 -6.14 -6.81 -21.33
C GLN A 140 -4.86 -6.08 -20.98
N ASN A 141 -4.56 -5.99 -19.69
CA ASN A 141 -3.43 -5.21 -19.24
C ASN A 141 -2.13 -6.04 -19.16
N PRO A 142 -0.97 -5.38 -19.33
CA PRO A 142 0.31 -6.02 -19.12
C PRO A 142 0.49 -6.35 -17.64
N HIS A 143 0.85 -7.61 -17.37
CA HIS A 143 1.06 -8.15 -16.03
C HIS A 143 2.40 -8.88 -15.91
N LEU A 144 2.81 -9.15 -14.66
CA LEU A 144 3.90 -10.08 -14.37
C LEU A 144 3.51 -11.54 -14.61
N PHE A 145 2.21 -11.83 -14.66
CA PHE A 145 1.64 -13.15 -14.86
C PHE A 145 0.92 -13.23 -16.22
N HIS A 146 0.84 -14.45 -16.75
CA HIS A 146 0.12 -14.75 -18.00
C HIS A 146 -1.18 -15.52 -17.76
N ASP A 147 -1.34 -16.09 -16.57
CA ASP A 147 -2.47 -16.93 -16.20
C ASP A 147 -2.85 -16.67 -14.74
N THR A 148 -4.15 -16.66 -14.45
CA THR A 148 -4.68 -16.42 -13.11
C THR A 148 -4.37 -17.53 -12.11
N SER A 149 -3.82 -18.67 -12.57
CA SER A 149 -3.23 -19.73 -11.75
C SER A 149 -1.94 -19.32 -11.04
N GLN A 150 -1.25 -18.29 -11.52
CA GLN A 150 0.07 -17.90 -11.03
C GLN A 150 -0.02 -17.01 -9.77
N ALA A 151 -0.67 -17.53 -8.73
CA ALA A 151 -0.95 -16.80 -7.48
C ALA A 151 0.28 -16.10 -6.87
N GLY A 152 1.47 -16.71 -6.95
CA GLY A 152 2.71 -16.11 -6.48
C GLY A 152 3.14 -14.85 -7.25
N LEU A 153 2.96 -14.84 -8.58
CA LEU A 153 3.25 -13.68 -9.42
C LEU A 153 2.20 -12.58 -9.23
N ILE A 154 0.92 -12.94 -9.13
CA ILE A 154 -0.17 -12.02 -8.79
C ILE A 154 0.14 -11.33 -7.47
N PHE A 155 0.44 -12.12 -6.42
CA PHE A 155 0.79 -11.59 -5.11
C PHE A 155 1.99 -10.65 -5.19
N THR A 156 3.06 -11.07 -5.88
CA THR A 156 4.30 -10.29 -5.99
C THR A 156 4.06 -8.96 -6.70
N GLU A 157 3.36 -8.96 -7.82
CA GLU A 157 3.04 -7.76 -8.58
C GLU A 157 2.30 -6.75 -7.71
N PHE A 158 1.18 -7.17 -7.11
CA PHE A 158 0.35 -6.27 -6.33
C PHE A 158 1.00 -5.86 -5.01
N PHE A 159 1.77 -6.75 -4.37
CA PHE A 159 2.50 -6.40 -3.17
C PHE A 159 3.50 -5.27 -3.44
N LEU A 160 4.32 -5.40 -4.50
CA LEU A 160 5.33 -4.39 -4.87
C LEU A 160 4.68 -3.07 -5.28
N LEU A 161 3.61 -3.16 -6.07
CA LEU A 161 2.83 -2.02 -6.54
C LEU A 161 2.22 -1.24 -5.38
N ILE A 162 1.56 -1.91 -4.44
CA ILE A 162 0.92 -1.26 -3.30
C ILE A 162 1.97 -0.73 -2.32
N LEU A 163 2.97 -1.53 -1.95
CA LEU A 163 4.02 -1.14 -1.01
C LEU A 163 4.74 0.15 -1.43
N SER A 164 5.08 0.26 -2.71
CA SER A 164 5.76 1.42 -3.26
C SER A 164 4.89 2.68 -3.27
N HIS A 165 3.60 2.53 -3.58
CA HIS A 165 2.63 3.63 -3.53
C HIS A 165 2.35 4.10 -2.10
N GLU A 166 2.32 3.19 -1.13
CA GLU A 166 2.23 3.53 0.29
C GLU A 166 3.48 4.25 0.79
N ALA A 167 4.67 3.80 0.39
CA ALA A 167 5.93 4.47 0.72
C ALA A 167 5.96 5.90 0.16
N ALA A 168 5.56 6.07 -1.10
CA ALA A 168 5.44 7.38 -1.74
C ALA A 168 4.39 8.27 -1.05
N GLY A 169 3.22 7.72 -0.75
CA GLY A 169 2.16 8.41 -0.03
C GLY A 169 2.61 8.85 1.36
N TRP A 170 3.30 8.00 2.10
CA TRP A 170 3.82 8.34 3.42
C TRP A 170 4.86 9.45 3.38
N LEU A 171 5.78 9.42 2.40
CA LEU A 171 6.72 10.51 2.15
C LEU A 171 6.00 11.83 1.85
N LEU A 172 4.97 11.82 1.00
CA LEU A 172 4.13 13.00 0.73
C LEU A 172 3.49 13.52 2.02
N GLY A 173 2.87 12.65 2.81
CA GLY A 173 2.29 13.00 4.10
C GLY A 173 3.31 13.69 5.02
N ILE A 174 4.54 13.15 5.10
CA ILE A 174 5.63 13.74 5.91
C ILE A 174 6.09 15.08 5.35
N THR A 175 6.34 15.20 4.05
CA THR A 175 6.91 16.40 3.44
C THR A 175 5.96 17.58 3.55
N PHE A 176 4.65 17.39 3.30
CA PHE A 176 3.64 18.42 3.51
C PHE A 176 3.48 18.79 4.99
N CYS A 177 3.48 17.80 5.90
CA CYS A 177 3.40 18.09 7.33
C CYS A 177 4.62 18.87 7.86
N ARG A 178 5.82 18.52 7.38
CA ARG A 178 7.08 19.08 7.86
C ARG A 178 7.42 20.43 7.23
N PHE A 179 7.31 20.52 5.90
CA PHE A 179 7.81 21.68 5.15
C PHE A 179 6.71 22.67 4.76
N GLY A 180 5.44 22.33 4.98
CA GLY A 180 4.30 23.13 4.55
C GLY A 180 4.01 23.00 3.06
N PHE A 181 3.05 23.77 2.57
CA PHE A 181 2.50 23.61 1.22
C PHE A 181 3.54 23.79 0.11
N TRP A 182 4.19 24.97 0.05
CA TRP A 182 5.09 25.31 -1.07
C TRP A 182 6.33 24.42 -1.15
N ARG A 183 6.98 24.17 -0.02
CA ARG A 183 8.16 23.28 0.02
C ARG A 183 7.76 21.82 -0.14
N GLY A 184 6.59 21.41 0.35
CA GLY A 184 6.01 20.10 0.08
C GLY A 184 5.80 19.88 -1.42
N LEU A 185 5.27 20.90 -2.12
CA LEU A 185 5.10 20.87 -3.57
C LEU A 185 6.44 20.69 -4.32
N LEU A 186 7.49 21.39 -3.90
CA LEU A 186 8.84 21.20 -4.45
C LEU A 186 9.41 19.79 -4.19
N MET A 187 9.00 19.14 -3.09
CA MET A 187 9.42 17.78 -2.72
C MET A 187 8.55 16.68 -3.35
N LEU A 188 7.51 17.04 -4.11
CA LEU A 188 6.59 16.10 -4.72
C LEU A 188 7.31 15.12 -5.67
N PRO A 189 8.20 15.56 -6.60
CA PRO A 189 8.90 14.63 -7.49
C PRO A 189 9.75 13.60 -6.71
N LEU A 190 10.43 14.06 -5.66
CA LEU A 190 11.27 13.21 -4.82
C LEU A 190 10.43 12.22 -4.00
N SER A 191 9.25 12.64 -3.52
CA SER A 191 8.36 11.79 -2.73
C SER A 191 7.68 10.72 -3.58
N LEU A 192 7.49 10.97 -4.88
CA LEU A 192 6.88 10.02 -5.81
C LEU A 192 7.86 8.97 -6.38
N ILE A 193 9.17 9.08 -6.11
CA ILE A 193 10.18 8.16 -6.65
C ILE A 193 9.82 6.67 -6.42
N PRO A 194 9.39 6.21 -5.23
CA PRO A 194 9.05 4.80 -5.03
C PRO A 194 7.94 4.31 -5.95
N ALA A 195 6.87 5.08 -6.08
CA ALA A 195 5.74 4.74 -6.96
C ALA A 195 6.17 4.79 -8.44
N ALA A 196 6.87 5.85 -8.86
CA ALA A 196 7.35 6.01 -10.22
C ALA A 196 8.25 4.84 -10.64
N VAL A 197 9.29 4.52 -9.83
CA VAL A 197 10.20 3.40 -10.10
C VAL A 197 9.44 2.10 -10.31
N THR A 198 8.42 1.84 -9.49
CA THR A 198 7.61 0.63 -9.61
C THR A 198 6.77 0.62 -10.89
N GLU A 199 6.14 1.73 -11.24
CA GLU A 199 5.37 1.85 -12.47
C GLU A 199 6.25 1.68 -13.73
N PHE A 200 7.47 2.23 -13.73
CA PHE A 200 8.45 2.04 -14.82
C PHE A 200 8.97 0.60 -14.90
N LEU A 201 9.35 0.01 -13.76
CA LEU A 201 9.98 -1.32 -13.73
C LEU A 201 8.99 -2.47 -13.92
N LEU A 202 7.71 -2.28 -13.59
CA LEU A 202 6.67 -3.27 -13.84
C LEU A 202 5.95 -3.03 -15.17
N ILE A 203 6.17 -1.89 -15.84
CA ILE A 203 5.40 -1.44 -17.01
C ILE A 203 3.91 -1.46 -16.66
N ALA A 204 3.56 -0.75 -15.59
CA ALA A 204 2.19 -0.73 -15.10
C ALA A 204 1.28 0.12 -16.01
N GLN A 205 0.02 -0.32 -16.09
CA GLN A 205 -0.97 -0.06 -17.15
C GLN A 205 -0.94 1.32 -17.83
N TRP A 206 -0.95 2.45 -17.10
CA TRP A 206 -1.07 3.78 -17.73
C TRP A 206 0.21 4.25 -18.43
N LEU A 207 1.37 3.78 -17.97
CA LEU A 207 2.66 4.10 -18.58
C LEU A 207 3.08 3.06 -19.61
N ALA A 208 2.41 1.91 -19.61
CA ALA A 208 2.76 0.78 -20.45
C ALA A 208 2.73 1.12 -21.94
N ASP A 209 1.64 1.72 -22.41
CA ASP A 209 1.47 2.05 -23.83
C ASP A 209 2.50 3.08 -24.30
N VAL A 210 2.77 4.10 -23.47
CA VAL A 210 3.77 5.12 -23.78
C VAL A 210 5.17 4.52 -23.80
N LEU A 211 5.54 3.73 -22.79
CA LEU A 211 6.85 3.10 -22.70
C LEU A 211 7.09 2.09 -23.82
N THR A 212 6.11 1.26 -24.12
CA THR A 212 6.21 0.30 -25.23
C THR A 212 6.28 0.99 -26.58
N SER A 213 5.58 2.12 -26.78
CA SER A 213 5.66 2.90 -28.02
C SER A 213 7.04 3.48 -28.31
N ILE A 214 7.85 3.75 -27.28
CA ILE A 214 9.25 4.21 -27.41
C ILE A 214 10.26 3.05 -27.37
N GLY A 215 9.79 1.80 -27.43
CA GLY A 215 10.64 0.60 -27.43
C GLY A 215 11.24 0.25 -26.07
N TYR A 216 10.73 0.80 -24.97
CA TYR A 216 11.20 0.44 -23.63
C TYR A 216 10.77 -0.99 -23.29
N GLN A 217 11.74 -1.83 -22.95
CA GLN A 217 11.52 -3.20 -22.52
C GLN A 217 11.70 -3.32 -21.01
N ARG A 218 10.83 -4.12 -20.39
CA ARG A 218 10.90 -4.36 -18.95
C ARG A 218 12.23 -5.02 -18.62
N PRO A 219 12.96 -4.55 -17.60
CA PRO A 219 14.12 -5.28 -17.12
C PRO A 219 13.69 -6.67 -16.58
N PRO A 220 14.64 -7.63 -16.51
CA PRO A 220 14.38 -8.93 -15.91
C PRO A 220 13.83 -8.80 -14.48
N LEU A 221 12.94 -9.70 -14.07
CA LEU A 221 12.35 -9.69 -12.72
C LEU A 221 13.39 -9.74 -11.60
N ALA A 222 14.50 -10.43 -11.85
CA ALA A 222 15.65 -10.50 -10.95
C ALA A 222 16.28 -9.12 -10.66
N VAL A 223 16.06 -8.14 -11.54
CA VAL A 223 16.51 -6.74 -11.35
C VAL A 223 15.35 -5.87 -10.87
N ALA A 224 14.16 -6.02 -11.46
CA ALA A 224 12.99 -5.19 -11.14
C ALA A 224 12.56 -5.35 -9.68
N VAL A 225 12.39 -6.59 -9.20
CA VAL A 225 11.87 -6.87 -7.85
C VAL A 225 12.81 -6.33 -6.77
N PRO A 226 14.12 -6.63 -6.77
CA PRO A 226 15.02 -6.06 -5.76
C PRO A 226 15.10 -4.54 -5.84
N SER A 227 15.08 -3.95 -7.04
CA SER A 227 15.13 -2.49 -7.22
C SER A 227 13.92 -1.80 -6.58
N ILE A 228 12.71 -2.33 -6.79
CA ILE A 228 11.49 -1.80 -6.18
C ILE A 228 11.55 -1.90 -4.65
N LEU A 229 11.98 -3.04 -4.12
CA LEU A 229 12.11 -3.26 -2.69
C LEU A 229 13.14 -2.30 -2.07
N VAL A 230 14.31 -2.12 -2.72
CA VAL A 230 15.35 -1.20 -2.28
C VAL A 230 14.83 0.23 -2.27
N VAL A 231 14.21 0.70 -3.36
CA VAL A 231 13.70 2.08 -3.42
C VAL A 231 12.57 2.30 -2.42
N SER A 232 11.68 1.33 -2.22
CA SER A 232 10.63 1.41 -1.19
C SER A 232 11.23 1.45 0.22
N ALA A 233 12.21 0.60 0.52
CA ALA A 233 12.93 0.58 1.78
C ALA A 233 13.67 1.89 2.05
N LEU A 234 14.30 2.47 1.03
CA LEU A 234 14.92 3.79 1.09
C LEU A 234 13.87 4.87 1.35
N GLY A 235 12.69 4.78 0.73
CA GLY A 235 11.58 5.68 1.01
C GLY A 235 11.14 5.64 2.48
N TRP A 236 11.00 4.44 3.05
CA TRP A 236 10.73 4.26 4.49
C TRP A 236 11.85 4.86 5.36
N TYR A 237 13.11 4.61 5.00
CA TYR A 237 14.26 5.13 5.75
C TYR A 237 14.36 6.66 5.68
N VAL A 238 14.15 7.27 4.52
CA VAL A 238 14.09 8.72 4.35
C VAL A 238 12.94 9.30 5.16
N GLY A 239 11.76 8.68 5.14
CA GLY A 239 10.62 9.08 5.98
C GLY A 239 10.96 9.07 7.48
N TYR A 240 11.65 8.02 7.95
CA TYR A 240 12.18 7.96 9.32
C TYR A 240 13.12 9.13 9.65
N LEU A 241 14.09 9.42 8.78
CA LEU A 241 15.03 10.53 8.95
C LEU A 241 14.31 11.88 8.95
N LEU A 242 13.28 12.05 8.13
CA LEU A 242 12.46 13.24 8.06
C LEU A 242 11.54 13.40 9.29
N LEU A 243 11.13 12.32 9.93
CA LEU A 243 10.35 12.42 11.17
C LEU A 243 11.22 12.75 12.38
N ARG A 244 12.46 12.23 12.44
CA ARG A 244 13.33 12.31 13.62
C ARG A 244 13.49 13.73 14.23
N PRO A 245 13.79 14.80 13.47
CA PRO A 245 13.97 16.14 14.04
C PRO A 245 12.70 17.00 14.00
N MET A 246 11.54 16.44 13.67
CA MET A 246 10.33 17.23 13.47
C MET A 246 9.77 17.75 14.80
N ALA A 247 9.81 19.07 15.01
CA ALA A 247 9.20 19.71 16.18
C ALA A 247 7.68 19.54 16.16
N LEU A 248 7.07 19.35 17.34
CA LEU A 248 5.62 19.41 17.47
C LEU A 248 5.18 20.86 17.37
N LYS A 249 4.18 21.15 16.54
CA LYS A 249 3.51 22.45 16.61
C LYS A 249 2.69 22.49 17.90
N PRO A 250 2.75 23.57 18.70
CA PRO A 250 1.90 23.72 19.86
C PRO A 250 0.43 23.66 19.42
N ALA A 251 -0.43 23.03 20.24
CA ALA A 251 -1.85 23.06 20.01
C ALA A 251 -2.29 24.53 19.97
N LYS A 252 -3.02 24.93 18.91
CA LYS A 252 -3.59 26.27 18.86
C LYS A 252 -4.60 26.36 20.01
N SER A 253 -4.28 27.18 21.01
CA SER A 253 -5.20 27.64 22.05
C SER A 253 -6.25 28.56 21.46
#